data_AF-A0A8G2HSP5-F1
#
_entry.id   AF-A0A8G2HSP5-F1
#
_cell.length_a   1.000
_cell.length_b   1.000
_cell.length_c   1.000
_cell.angle_alpha   90.00
_cell.angle_beta   90.00
_cell.angle_gamma   90.00
#
_symmetry.space_group_name_H-M   'P 1'
#
loop_
_entity.id
_entity.type
_entity.pdbx_description
1 polymer ?
#
loop_
_entity_poly.entity_id
_entity_poly.type
_entity_poly.pdbx_seq_one_letter_code
_entity_poly.pdbx_strand_id
1 'polypeptide(L)'
;MQDSSVSGRKDIVVAENAGGMLTQLRKGVLEYCVLRHLDDKPAYGLELANLLSDQGLIAHGGSLYPLLTRLRTQGLVETFWEESESGPPRRYYRQTAEGHAALRNFCSEWRDFTSKVDKLMEGIAS
;
A
#
# COMPACT_ATOMS: atom_id res chain seq x y z
N MET A 1 16.90 16.51 -49.33
CA MET A 1 17.61 16.57 -48.04
C MET A 1 16.55 16.43 -46.96
N GLN A 2 16.37 15.22 -46.42
CA GLN A 2 15.30 14.86 -45.49
C GLN A 2 15.73 15.16 -44.05
N ASP A 3 14.89 15.88 -43.31
CA ASP A 3 15.03 16.15 -41.89
C ASP A 3 14.66 14.88 -41.09
N SER A 4 15.63 14.36 -40.36
CA SER A 4 15.53 13.15 -39.53
C SER A 4 15.72 13.57 -38.07
N SER A 5 14.67 14.08 -37.42
CA SER A 5 14.78 14.51 -36.01
C SER A 5 13.50 14.31 -35.17
N VAL A 6 12.61 13.38 -35.55
CA VAL A 6 11.41 13.03 -34.78
C VAL A 6 11.38 11.54 -34.44
N SER A 7 12.33 11.06 -33.64
CA SER A 7 12.29 9.70 -33.08
C SER A 7 12.65 9.61 -31.59
N GLY A 8 13.32 10.61 -31.00
CA GLY A 8 13.80 10.56 -29.60
C GLY A 8 12.87 11.13 -28.53
N ARG A 9 11.65 11.59 -28.86
CA ARG A 9 10.76 12.28 -27.90
C ARG A 9 9.67 11.39 -27.27
N LYS A 10 9.45 10.17 -27.77
CA LYS A 10 8.44 9.25 -27.20
C LYS A 10 8.94 8.46 -26.00
N ASP A 11 10.24 8.14 -25.95
CA ASP A 11 10.79 7.26 -24.91
C ASP A 11 10.96 7.95 -23.55
N ILE A 12 11.14 9.27 -23.55
CA ILE A 12 11.34 10.07 -22.32
C ILE A 12 10.02 10.30 -21.55
N VAL A 13 8.89 10.43 -22.26
CA VAL A 13 7.58 10.73 -21.63
C VAL A 13 6.95 9.49 -20.96
N VAL A 14 7.34 8.28 -21.37
CA VAL A 14 6.81 7.03 -20.80
C VAL A 14 7.49 6.69 -19.47
N ALA A 15 8.79 7.00 -19.32
CA ALA A 15 9.55 6.71 -18.11
C ALA A 15 9.15 7.59 -16.90
N GLU A 16 8.77 8.86 -17.12
CA GLU A 16 8.28 9.75 -16.05
C GLU A 16 6.86 9.38 -15.55
N ASN A 17 6.04 8.73 -16.39
CA ASN A 17 4.66 8.35 -16.03
C ASN A 17 4.54 7.03 -15.26
N ALA A 18 5.49 6.11 -15.39
CA ALA A 18 5.47 4.83 -14.69
C ALA A 18 5.54 5.00 -13.16
N GLY A 19 6.34 5.97 -12.69
CA GLY A 19 6.43 6.32 -11.26
C GLY A 19 5.13 6.87 -10.70
N GLY A 20 4.40 7.67 -11.48
CA GLY A 20 3.10 8.24 -11.10
C GLY A 20 1.99 7.18 -11.04
N MET A 21 1.88 6.35 -12.06
CA MET A 21 0.86 5.30 -12.15
C MET A 21 0.96 4.29 -11.01
N LEU A 22 2.15 3.74 -10.78
CA LEU A 22 2.36 2.76 -9.70
C LEU A 22 2.15 3.38 -8.31
N THR A 23 2.46 4.67 -8.16
CA THR A 23 2.17 5.42 -6.92
C THR A 23 0.67 5.51 -6.65
N GLN A 24 -0.17 5.72 -7.66
CA GLN A 24 -1.62 5.77 -7.47
C GLN A 24 -2.19 4.39 -7.10
N LEU A 25 -1.71 3.32 -7.77
CA LEU A 25 -2.10 1.95 -7.42
C LEU A 25 -1.72 1.61 -5.97
N ARG A 26 -0.48 1.94 -5.55
CA ARG A 26 -0.02 1.76 -4.18
C ARG A 26 -0.90 2.50 -3.17
N LYS A 27 -1.22 3.77 -3.43
CA LYS A 27 -2.11 4.56 -2.55
C LYS A 27 -3.48 3.92 -2.35
N GLY A 28 -4.02 3.25 -3.38
CA GLY A 28 -5.32 2.57 -3.32
C GLY A 28 -5.33 1.30 -2.48
N VAL A 29 -4.18 0.64 -2.30
CA VAL A 29 -4.10 -0.65 -1.59
C VAL A 29 -3.41 -0.57 -0.23
N LEU A 30 -2.62 0.49 0.01
CA LEU A 30 -1.67 0.55 1.13
C LEU A 30 -2.33 0.38 2.50
N GLU A 31 -3.49 1.00 2.69
CA GLU A 31 -4.22 0.90 3.96
C GLU A 31 -4.69 -0.52 4.24
N TYR A 32 -5.14 -1.24 3.21
CA TYR A 32 -5.59 -2.62 3.33
C TYR A 32 -4.42 -3.59 3.50
N CYS A 33 -3.23 -3.28 2.99
CA CYS A 33 -2.02 -4.03 3.31
C CYS A 33 -1.69 -3.95 4.81
N VAL A 34 -1.83 -2.76 5.43
CA VAL A 34 -1.66 -2.59 6.88
C VAL A 34 -2.73 -3.38 7.64
N LEU A 35 -4.00 -3.21 7.26
CA LEU A 35 -5.10 -3.94 7.88
C LEU A 35 -4.91 -5.46 7.76
N ARG A 36 -4.50 -5.96 6.60
CA ARG A 36 -4.23 -7.39 6.38
C ARG A 36 -3.14 -7.91 7.31
N HIS A 37 -2.05 -7.16 7.49
CA HIS A 37 -1.00 -7.58 8.42
C HIS A 37 -1.49 -7.62 9.87
N LEU A 38 -2.29 -6.62 10.26
CA LEU A 38 -2.86 -6.52 11.61
C LEU A 38 -3.96 -7.56 11.89
N ASP A 39 -4.51 -8.21 10.86
CA ASP A 39 -5.46 -9.33 10.96
C ASP A 39 -4.78 -10.59 11.52
N ASP A 40 -3.48 -10.77 11.26
CA ASP A 40 -2.71 -11.91 11.79
C ASP A 40 -2.29 -11.66 13.25
N LYS A 41 -1.78 -10.45 13.56
CA LYS A 41 -1.32 -10.07 14.90
C LYS A 41 -1.19 -8.55 15.06
N PRO A 42 -1.27 -8.02 16.30
CA PRO A 42 -0.89 -6.64 16.58
C PRO A 42 0.58 -6.35 16.21
N ALA A 43 0.86 -5.14 15.76
CA ALA A 43 2.21 -4.71 15.37
C ALA A 43 2.48 -3.26 15.77
N TYR A 44 3.73 -2.92 16.03
CA TYR A 44 4.15 -1.54 16.30
C TYR A 44 4.59 -0.82 15.02
N GLY A 45 4.60 0.51 15.05
CA GLY A 45 4.78 1.33 13.85
C GLY A 45 6.03 1.01 13.02
N LEU A 46 7.17 0.75 13.66
CA LEU A 46 8.40 0.42 12.93
C LEU A 46 8.34 -0.95 12.24
N GLU A 47 7.70 -1.96 12.83
CA GLU A 47 7.49 -3.27 12.18
C GLU A 47 6.65 -3.11 10.91
N LEU A 48 5.56 -2.35 10.99
CA LEU A 48 4.71 -2.02 9.84
C LEU A 48 5.48 -1.22 8.77
N ALA A 49 6.36 -0.30 9.17
CA ALA A 49 7.13 0.50 8.23
C ALA A 49 8.09 -0.36 7.43
N ASN A 50 8.79 -1.26 8.12
CA ASN A 50 9.74 -2.18 7.52
C ASN A 50 9.01 -3.13 6.56
N LEU A 51 7.91 -3.76 7.01
CA LEU A 51 7.08 -4.63 6.18
C LEU A 51 6.69 -3.96 4.85
N LEU A 52 6.13 -2.75 4.90
CA LEU A 52 5.67 -2.06 3.70
C LEU A 52 6.83 -1.59 2.81
N SER A 53 7.97 -1.24 3.40
CA SER A 53 9.18 -0.84 2.66
C SER A 53 9.80 -2.03 1.94
N ASP A 54 9.88 -3.18 2.59
CA ASP A 54 10.42 -4.43 2.04
C ASP A 54 9.58 -4.94 0.86
N GLN A 55 8.27 -4.67 0.88
CA GLN A 55 7.35 -4.96 -0.23
C GLN A 55 7.32 -3.85 -1.30
N GLY A 56 8.12 -2.79 -1.14
CA GLY A 56 8.17 -1.65 -2.06
C GLY A 56 6.86 -0.86 -2.13
N LEU A 57 5.99 -0.94 -1.12
CA LEU A 57 4.70 -0.24 -1.09
C LEU A 57 4.84 1.21 -0.62
N ILE A 58 5.88 1.51 0.15
CA ILE A 58 6.28 2.87 0.54
C ILE A 58 7.77 3.09 0.25
N ALA A 59 8.14 4.32 -0.12
CA ALA A 59 9.54 4.66 -0.36
C ALA A 59 10.34 4.78 0.94
N HIS A 60 9.74 5.38 1.99
CA HIS A 60 10.36 5.62 3.28
C HIS A 60 9.31 5.58 4.41
N GLY A 61 9.71 5.23 5.63
CA GLY A 61 8.83 5.14 6.80
C GLY A 61 8.06 6.42 7.18
N GLY A 62 8.43 7.58 6.60
CA GLY A 62 7.77 8.86 6.85
C GLY A 62 6.29 8.93 6.43
N SER A 63 5.83 8.08 5.50
CA SER A 63 4.42 8.05 5.07
C SER A 63 3.53 7.15 5.94
N LEU A 64 4.12 6.28 6.77
CA LEU A 64 3.35 5.34 7.57
C LEU A 64 2.58 6.03 8.68
N TYR A 65 3.20 6.91 9.45
CA TYR A 65 2.54 7.50 10.63
C TYR A 65 1.30 8.35 10.27
N PRO A 66 1.30 9.14 9.17
CA PRO A 66 0.08 9.73 8.66
C PRO A 66 -1.01 8.71 8.30
N LEU A 67 -0.64 7.58 7.67
CA LEU A 67 -1.57 6.49 7.37
C LEU A 67 -2.16 5.89 8.64
N LEU A 68 -1.33 5.56 9.64
CA LEU A 68 -1.78 5.01 10.92
C LEU A 68 -2.69 5.98 11.69
N THR A 69 -2.39 7.27 11.60
CA THR A 69 -3.25 8.31 12.18
C THR A 69 -4.61 8.31 11.51
N ARG A 70 -4.66 8.23 10.19
CA ARG A 70 -5.91 8.18 9.41
C ARG A 70 -6.72 6.93 9.72
N LEU A 71 -6.09 5.75 9.73
CA LEU A 71 -6.74 4.49 10.06
C LEU A 71 -7.38 4.54 11.47
N ARG A 72 -6.68 5.13 12.43
CA ARG A 72 -7.21 5.32 13.79
C ARG A 72 -8.38 6.31 13.82
N THR A 73 -8.27 7.44 13.12
CA THR A 73 -9.36 8.42 13.01
C THR A 73 -10.60 7.84 12.33
N GLN A 74 -10.41 6.92 11.39
CA GLN A 74 -11.50 6.18 10.74
C GLN A 74 -12.06 5.03 11.62
N GLY A 75 -11.48 4.78 12.79
CA GLY A 75 -11.90 3.70 13.68
C GLY A 75 -11.56 2.29 13.16
N LEU A 76 -10.66 2.16 12.18
CA LEU A 76 -10.29 0.87 11.59
C LEU A 76 -9.19 0.14 12.39
N VAL A 77 -8.43 0.90 13.18
CA VAL A 77 -7.43 0.37 14.10
C VAL A 77 -7.52 1.12 15.42
N GLU A 78 -7.10 0.47 16.48
CA GLU A 78 -6.88 1.09 17.78
C GLU A 78 -5.46 0.83 18.27
N THR A 79 -5.06 1.59 19.29
CA THR A 79 -3.70 1.53 19.84
C THR A 79 -3.71 1.12 21.30
N PHE A 80 -2.72 0.33 21.69
CA PHE A 80 -2.44 0.02 23.08
C PHE A 80 -0.93 0.06 23.33
N TRP A 81 -0.54 0.18 24.59
CA TRP A 81 0.86 0.16 25.00
C TRP A 81 1.23 -1.24 25.45
N GLU A 82 2.39 -1.70 25.02
CA GLU A 82 2.96 -2.98 25.44
C GLU A 82 4.42 -2.76 25.84
N GLU A 83 4.85 -3.49 26.87
CA GLU A 83 6.25 -3.46 27.29
C GLU A 83 7.13 -4.08 26.20
N SER A 84 8.30 -3.49 25.98
CA SER A 84 9.28 -4.05 25.06
C SER A 84 10.20 -5.02 25.81
N GLU A 85 10.64 -6.09 25.16
CA GLU A 85 11.70 -6.98 25.71
C GLU A 85 12.95 -6.21 26.12
N SER A 86 13.24 -5.11 25.42
CA SER A 86 14.28 -4.14 25.79
C SER A 86 13.86 -2.73 25.39
N GLY A 87 13.98 -1.78 26.31
CA GLY A 87 13.74 -0.36 26.07
C GLY A 87 12.34 0.13 26.49
N PRO A 88 11.95 1.34 26.09
CA PRO A 88 10.67 1.92 26.50
C PRO A 88 9.47 1.14 25.94
N PRO A 89 8.29 1.26 26.57
CA PRO A 89 7.05 0.71 26.03
C PRO A 89 6.81 1.16 24.59
N ARG A 90 6.30 0.25 23.76
CA ARG A 90 5.95 0.52 22.36
C ARG A 90 4.45 0.68 22.24
N ARG A 91 4.03 1.58 21.34
CA ARG A 91 2.64 1.68 20.93
C ARG A 91 2.36 0.69 19.81
N TYR A 92 1.53 -0.29 20.12
CA TYR A 92 1.03 -1.29 19.18
C TYR A 92 -0.29 -0.85 18.57
N TYR A 93 -0.57 -1.39 17.39
CA TYR A 93 -1.80 -1.24 16.65
C TYR A 93 -2.47 -2.60 16.53
N ARG A 94 -3.79 -2.65 16.64
CA ARG A 94 -4.60 -3.83 16.30
C ARG A 94 -5.84 -3.39 15.53
N GLN A 95 -6.39 -4.28 14.71
CA GLN A 95 -7.65 -4.02 14.02
C GLN A 95 -8.82 -3.93 15.00
N THR A 96 -9.79 -3.11 14.66
CA THR A 96 -11.12 -3.10 15.26
C THR A 96 -12.06 -4.01 14.47
N ALA A 97 -13.28 -4.23 14.97
CA ALA A 97 -14.32 -4.96 14.23
C ALA A 97 -14.63 -4.30 12.87
N GLU A 98 -14.63 -2.96 12.84
CA GLU A 98 -14.79 -2.14 11.64
C GLU A 98 -13.62 -2.32 10.68
N GLY A 99 -12.39 -2.39 11.20
CA GLY A 99 -11.18 -2.70 10.43
C GLY A 99 -11.25 -4.07 9.74
N HIS A 100 -11.68 -5.09 10.47
CA HIS A 100 -11.88 -6.43 9.89
C HIS A 100 -12.98 -6.43 8.82
N ALA A 101 -14.09 -5.73 9.05
CA ALA A 101 -15.16 -5.62 8.06
C ALA A 101 -14.68 -4.90 6.78
N ALA A 102 -13.95 -3.79 6.93
CA ALA A 102 -13.36 -3.05 5.81
C ALA A 102 -12.38 -3.92 5.01
N LEU A 103 -11.50 -4.66 5.70
CA LEU A 103 -10.56 -5.58 5.05
C LEU A 103 -11.28 -6.67 4.25
N ARG A 104 -12.30 -7.32 4.83
CA ARG A 104 -13.06 -8.37 4.13
C ARG A 104 -13.74 -7.84 2.87
N ASN A 105 -14.37 -6.66 2.96
CA ASN A 105 -15.02 -6.03 1.81
C ASN A 105 -13.99 -5.73 0.72
N PHE A 106 -12.87 -5.11 1.08
CA PHE A 106 -11.78 -4.83 0.14
C PHE A 106 -11.24 -6.11 -0.52
N CYS A 107 -10.99 -7.16 0.24
CA CYS A 107 -10.48 -8.42 -0.33
C CYS A 107 -11.46 -9.04 -1.33
N SER A 108 -12.77 -8.92 -1.08
CA SER A 108 -13.81 -9.37 -2.02
C SER A 108 -13.79 -8.54 -3.31
N GLU A 109 -13.82 -7.20 -3.18
CA GLU A 109 -13.80 -6.29 -4.33
C GLU A 109 -12.51 -6.40 -5.13
N TRP A 110 -11.37 -6.53 -4.45
CA TRP A 110 -10.05 -6.66 -5.07
C TRP A 110 -9.95 -7.90 -5.93
N ARG A 111 -10.46 -9.04 -5.45
CA ARG A 111 -10.45 -10.31 -6.21
C ARG A 111 -11.26 -10.18 -7.49
N ASP A 112 -12.45 -9.59 -7.41
CA ASP A 112 -13.31 -9.38 -8.58
C ASP A 112 -12.71 -8.37 -9.56
N PHE A 113 -12.15 -7.28 -9.04
CA PHE A 113 -11.50 -6.23 -9.83
C PHE A 113 -10.30 -6.77 -10.59
N THR A 114 -9.35 -7.38 -9.89
CA THR A 114 -8.13 -7.94 -10.51
C THR A 114 -8.46 -9.01 -11.53
N SER A 115 -9.39 -9.92 -11.23
CA SER A 115 -9.82 -10.93 -12.21
C SER A 115 -10.38 -10.32 -13.50
N LYS A 116 -11.16 -9.23 -13.39
CA LYS A 116 -11.72 -8.54 -14.58
C LYS A 116 -10.65 -7.79 -15.36
N VAL A 117 -9.74 -7.11 -14.66
CA VAL A 117 -8.62 -6.40 -15.29
C VAL A 117 -7.71 -7.40 -16.01
N ASP A 118 -7.28 -8.46 -15.33
CA ASP A 118 -6.38 -9.46 -15.90
C ASP A 118 -6.99 -10.10 -17.16
N LYS A 119 -8.28 -10.47 -17.13
CA LYS A 119 -9.00 -10.98 -18.31
C LYS A 119 -9.06 -10.02 -19.48
N LEU A 120 -9.15 -8.71 -19.23
CA LEU A 120 -9.15 -7.69 -20.29
C LEU A 120 -7.74 -7.41 -20.82
N MET A 121 -6.72 -7.63 -20.00
CA MET A 121 -5.32 -7.43 -20.33
C MET A 121 -4.65 -8.68 -20.94
N GLU A 122 -5.32 -9.85 -20.89
CA GLU A 122 -4.92 -11.07 -21.60
C GLU A 122 -4.69 -10.74 -23.09
N GLY A 123 -3.46 -10.97 -23.57
CA GLY A 123 -3.04 -10.69 -24.95
C GLY A 123 -2.26 -9.38 -25.17
N ILE A 124 -2.08 -8.55 -24.14
CA ILE A 124 -1.20 -7.36 -24.21
C ILE A 124 0.28 -7.73 -23.97
N ALA A 125 0.54 -8.90 -23.40
CA ALA A 125 1.89 -9.46 -23.30
C ALA A 125 2.24 -10.24 -24.58
N SER A 126 3.07 -9.65 -25.43
CA SER A 126 4.00 -10.31 -26.35
C SER A 126 5.39 -9.74 -26.13
#